data_AF-A0A1H6QCK9-F1
#
_entry.id   AF-A0A1H6QCK9-F1
#
_cell.length_a   1.000
_cell.length_b   1.000
_cell.length_c   1.000
_cell.angle_alpha   90.00
_cell.angle_beta   90.00
_cell.angle_gamma   90.00
#
_symmetry.space_group_name_H-M   'P 1'
#
loop_
_entity.id
_entity.type
_entity.pdbx_description
1 polymer ?
#
loop_
_entity_poly.entity_id
_entity_poly.type
_entity_poly.pdbx_seq_one_letter_code
_entity_poly.pdbx_strand_id
1 'polypeptide(L)'
;MEGKQNIIIKRVKKVSGGHHGGSWKIAMADFAIAMMAFFLLMWLLANTTEAQKIELEQFFSDPMGYMDKVGRLSAVDLGGSPTILNNFNPSDASEQIEAAQTLQTADTEPLGSAPERETLEELKASLLSTVESNEVLNKFKDQLIIDIAPDGLHIQIVDNQQRPMFDAGSDRLKYYFAEILLQLTPTLSRVNNKLSIHGHTDSTPYADRDYFSNWELSANRANAARRMLMEGGLPDGRVAQVVGLSDSALFLRDDPQNPINRRIEIVILNRQAEQALEAQTGDRLSEEARQRLEEARRQQIERQRLGLESQPGTGLQNRPLPPPAAESVEGTQNPDARLQDILRNQDNQRYQPPAEVD
;
A
#
# COMPACT_ATOMS: atom_id res chain seq x y z
N MET A 1 71.76 -12.23 64.62
CA MET A 1 71.05 -12.40 65.91
C MET A 1 70.82 -10.99 66.45
N GLU A 2 69.65 -10.40 66.60
CA GLU A 2 68.26 -10.72 66.34
C GLU A 2 67.56 -9.37 66.57
N GLY A 3 66.83 -8.86 65.57
CA GLY A 3 66.32 -7.48 65.60
C GLY A 3 65.16 -7.34 66.60
N LYS A 4 65.41 -6.71 67.74
CA LYS A 4 64.35 -6.22 68.63
C LYS A 4 63.61 -5.08 67.93
N GLN A 5 62.48 -5.39 67.31
CA GLN A 5 61.57 -4.35 66.80
C GLN A 5 60.78 -3.77 67.97
N ASN A 6 60.99 -2.48 68.25
CA ASN A 6 60.14 -1.71 69.16
C ASN A 6 58.78 -1.49 68.48
N ILE A 7 57.74 -2.18 68.96
CA ILE A 7 56.37 -1.97 68.49
C ILE A 7 55.79 -0.75 69.22
N ILE A 8 55.67 0.37 68.50
CA ILE A 8 54.99 1.58 68.99
C ILE A 8 53.54 1.53 68.50
N ILE A 9 52.60 1.21 69.41
CA ILE A 9 51.16 1.25 69.10
C ILE A 9 50.64 2.67 69.32
N LYS A 10 50.52 3.45 68.23
CA LYS A 10 49.90 4.78 68.27
C LYS A 10 48.36 4.63 68.26
N ARG A 11 47.73 4.72 69.44
CA ARG A 11 46.26 4.71 69.54
C ARG A 11 45.71 6.07 69.11
N VAL A 12 45.30 6.17 67.85
CA VAL A 12 44.60 7.36 67.35
C VAL A 12 43.14 7.25 67.77
N LYS A 13 42.74 8.04 68.77
CA LYS A 13 41.32 8.29 69.07
C LYS A 13 40.76 9.11 67.91
N LYS A 14 40.15 8.43 66.94
CA LYS A 14 39.40 9.11 65.87
C LYS A 14 38.13 9.67 66.50
N VAL A 15 38.21 10.90 67.00
CA VAL A 15 37.02 11.68 67.34
C VAL A 15 36.32 11.92 66.01
N SER A 16 35.24 11.16 65.76
CA SER A 16 34.31 11.44 64.68
C SER A 16 33.72 12.82 64.98
N GLY A 17 34.30 13.85 64.36
CA GLY A 17 33.61 15.13 64.22
C GLY A 17 32.33 14.84 63.45
N GLY A 18 31.21 14.78 64.17
CA GLY A 18 29.90 14.52 63.61
C GLY A 18 29.69 15.44 62.42
N HIS A 19 29.56 14.85 61.23
CA HIS A 19 29.20 15.51 59.98
C HIS A 19 27.71 15.93 60.02
N HIS A 20 27.29 16.60 61.10
CA HIS A 20 25.89 16.96 61.33
C HIS A 20 25.52 18.32 60.70
N GLY A 21 26.44 18.94 59.95
CA GLY A 21 26.23 20.24 59.29
C GLY A 21 25.88 20.18 57.80
N GLY A 22 25.82 18.99 57.19
CA GLY A 22 25.61 18.82 55.73
C GLY A 22 24.23 18.28 55.33
N SER A 23 23.60 17.45 56.17
CA SER A 23 22.30 16.83 55.84
C SER A 23 21.17 17.84 55.68
N TRP A 24 21.17 18.92 56.46
CA TRP A 24 20.16 19.97 56.32
C TRP A 24 20.32 20.75 55.00
N LYS A 25 21.53 20.84 54.45
CA LYS A 25 21.79 21.48 53.15
C LYS A 25 21.32 20.61 52.00
N ILE A 26 21.36 19.28 52.16
CA ILE A 26 20.83 18.33 51.18
C ILE A 26 19.30 18.41 51.16
N ALA A 27 18.67 18.44 52.34
CA ALA A 27 17.21 18.66 52.43
C ALA A 27 16.79 20.05 51.91
N MET A 28 17.59 21.09 52.16
CA MET A 28 17.34 22.43 51.64
C MET A 28 17.55 22.51 50.12
N ALA A 29 18.56 21.82 49.57
CA ALA A 29 18.80 21.75 48.14
C ALA A 29 17.69 20.97 47.41
N ASP A 30 17.23 19.87 48.00
CA ASP A 30 16.10 19.09 47.48
C ASP A 30 14.81 19.91 47.47
N PHE A 31 14.55 20.63 48.57
CA PHE A 31 13.43 21.57 48.63
C PHE A 31 13.55 22.70 47.59
N ALA A 32 14.75 23.25 47.39
CA ALA A 32 14.98 24.28 46.38
C ALA A 32 14.76 23.76 44.95
N ILE A 33 15.15 22.50 44.65
CA ILE A 33 14.91 21.87 43.34
C ILE A 33 13.42 21.57 43.16
N ALA A 34 12.73 21.09 44.19
CA ALA A 34 11.29 20.86 44.15
C ALA A 34 10.52 22.16 43.89
N MET A 35 10.89 23.25 44.58
CA MET A 35 10.31 24.57 44.33
C MET A 35 10.65 25.12 42.95
N MET A 36 11.88 24.89 42.45
CA MET A 36 12.28 25.29 41.11
C MET A 36 11.49 24.52 40.04
N ALA A 37 11.33 23.21 40.18
CA ALA A 37 10.55 22.39 39.26
C ALA A 37 9.07 22.78 39.29
N PHE A 38 8.52 23.00 40.49
CA PHE A 38 7.16 23.50 40.64
C PHE A 38 6.98 24.89 40.03
N PHE A 39 7.95 25.79 40.22
CA PHE A 39 7.94 27.11 39.59
C PHE A 39 7.99 27.02 38.07
N LEU A 40 8.85 26.16 37.50
CA LEU A 40 8.92 25.94 36.05
C LEU A 40 7.61 25.35 35.50
N LEU A 41 6.98 24.43 36.25
CA LEU A 41 5.69 23.86 35.87
C LEU A 41 4.57 24.92 35.89
N MET A 42 4.49 25.71 36.97
CA MET A 42 3.51 26.80 37.07
C MET A 42 3.79 27.90 36.05
N TRP A 43 5.06 28.18 35.76
CA TRP A 43 5.46 29.15 34.74
C TRP A 43 5.07 28.70 33.33
N LEU A 44 5.25 27.41 33.02
CA LEU A 44 4.75 26.83 31.78
C LEU A 44 3.22 26.97 31.71
N LEU A 45 2.49 26.53 32.74
CA LEU A 45 1.02 26.63 32.77
C LEU A 45 0.50 28.08 32.74
N ALA A 46 1.24 29.05 33.27
CA ALA A 46 0.88 30.46 33.21
C ALA A 46 1.05 31.06 31.80
N ASN A 47 1.98 30.52 31.01
CA ASN A 47 2.18 30.91 29.61
C ASN A 47 1.41 30.01 28.62
N THR A 48 0.80 28.93 29.12
CA THR A 48 -0.09 28.03 28.37
C THR A 48 -1.48 28.66 28.26
N THR A 49 -2.06 28.63 27.06
CA THR A 49 -3.42 29.15 26.83
C THR A 49 -4.46 28.23 27.47
N GLU A 50 -5.65 28.75 27.79
CA GLU A 50 -6.74 27.93 28.36
C GLU A 50 -7.11 26.74 27.45
N ALA A 51 -6.98 26.90 26.12
CA ALA A 51 -7.20 25.83 25.16
C ALA A 51 -6.22 24.65 25.33
N GLN A 52 -4.94 24.94 25.54
CA GLN A 52 -3.90 23.92 25.72
C GLN A 52 -4.03 23.17 27.07
N LYS A 53 -4.57 23.82 28.11
CA LYS A 53 -4.85 23.16 29.40
C LYS A 53 -5.97 22.14 29.29
N ILE A 54 -7.03 22.46 28.55
CA ILE A 54 -8.17 21.58 28.29
C ILE A 54 -7.74 20.36 27.46
N GLU A 55 -6.85 20.54 26.48
CA GLU A 55 -6.32 19.43 25.69
C GLU A 55 -5.51 18.45 26.56
N LEU A 56 -4.66 18.98 27.45
CA LEU A 56 -3.88 18.16 28.36
C LEU A 56 -4.78 17.36 29.33
N GLU A 57 -5.85 17.98 29.82
CA GLU A 57 -6.85 17.32 30.66
C GLU A 57 -7.54 16.15 29.92
N GLN A 58 -7.88 16.34 28.65
CA GLN A 58 -8.50 15.28 27.84
C GLN A 58 -7.53 14.12 27.59
N PHE A 59 -6.26 14.40 27.32
CA PHE A 59 -5.23 13.37 27.15
C PHE A 59 -5.05 12.49 28.39
N PHE A 60 -5.07 13.08 29.59
CA PHE A 60 -4.90 12.33 30.84
C PHE A 60 -6.19 11.64 31.31
N SER A 61 -7.36 12.16 30.95
CA SER A 61 -8.65 11.58 31.34
C SER A 61 -9.08 10.43 30.43
N ASP A 62 -8.75 10.50 29.14
CA ASP A 62 -9.01 9.43 28.16
C ASP A 62 -7.85 9.32 27.14
N PRO A 63 -6.78 8.57 27.49
CA PRO A 63 -5.63 8.42 26.61
C PRO A 63 -5.96 7.67 25.31
N MET A 64 -6.93 6.75 25.34
CA MET A 64 -7.27 5.91 24.19
C MET A 64 -8.16 6.65 23.19
N GLY A 65 -9.15 7.43 23.67
CA GLY A 65 -9.98 8.27 22.81
C GLY A 65 -9.25 9.45 22.18
N TYR A 66 -8.21 9.98 22.83
CA TYR A 66 -7.34 11.00 22.24
C TYR A 66 -6.49 10.42 21.09
N MET A 67 -5.91 9.22 21.25
CA MET A 67 -5.11 8.57 20.20
C MET A 67 -5.94 8.21 18.95
N ASP A 68 -7.21 7.85 19.10
CA ASP A 68 -8.12 7.59 17.96
C ASP A 68 -8.48 8.89 17.22
N LYS A 69 -8.58 10.03 17.92
CA LYS A 69 -8.81 11.34 17.31
C LYS A 69 -7.58 11.89 16.58
N VAL A 70 -6.39 11.71 17.16
CA VAL A 70 -5.11 12.13 16.53
C VAL A 70 -4.72 11.17 15.39
N GLY A 71 -5.06 9.89 15.50
CA GLY A 71 -4.81 8.86 14.47
C GLY A 71 -5.67 8.99 13.20
N ARG A 72 -6.70 9.85 13.20
CA ARG A 72 -7.52 10.17 12.02
C ARG A 72 -7.04 11.41 11.27
N LEU A 73 -5.93 12.02 11.69
CA LEU A 73 -5.27 13.10 10.96
C LEU A 73 -4.30 12.49 9.92
N SER A 74 -4.77 12.46 8.67
CA SER A 74 -3.97 12.15 7.50
C SER A 74 -2.74 13.06 7.40
N ALA A 75 -1.62 12.46 6.97
CA ALA A 75 -0.38 13.09 6.52
C ALA A 75 0.33 14.01 7.52
N VAL A 76 1.34 13.44 8.18
CA VAL A 76 2.43 14.20 8.82
C VAL A 76 3.16 14.99 7.74
N ASP A 77 3.01 16.31 7.76
CA ASP A 77 3.91 17.25 7.10
C ASP A 77 5.24 17.31 7.90
N LEU A 78 6.33 16.81 7.31
CA LEU A 78 7.69 16.86 7.88
C LEU A 78 8.36 18.26 7.70
N GLY A 79 7.57 19.33 7.70
CA GLY A 79 7.97 20.72 7.51
C GLY A 79 7.97 21.58 8.77
N GLY A 80 8.27 21.03 9.95
CA GLY A 80 8.72 21.79 11.13
C GLY A 80 7.99 23.11 11.47
N SER A 81 6.68 23.07 11.70
CA SER A 81 5.97 24.15 12.41
C SER A 81 4.67 23.62 13.03
N PRO A 82 4.45 23.76 14.35
CA PRO A 82 3.24 23.24 14.99
C PRO A 82 2.05 24.19 14.76
N THR A 83 1.10 23.79 13.92
CA THR A 83 -0.22 24.45 13.83
C THR A 83 -1.13 23.87 14.91
N ILE A 84 -1.52 24.69 15.88
CA ILE A 84 -2.49 24.36 16.93
C ILE A 84 -3.91 24.52 16.35
N LEU A 85 -4.67 23.43 16.26
CA LEU A 85 -6.09 23.49 15.90
C LEU A 85 -6.93 23.67 17.18
N ASN A 86 -7.39 24.90 17.43
CA ASN A 86 -8.25 25.21 18.56
C ASN A 86 -9.70 24.74 18.31
N ASN A 87 -10.28 24.14 19.36
CA ASN A 87 -11.70 24.15 19.74
C ASN A 87 -12.57 22.93 19.35
N PHE A 88 -12.79 22.01 20.30
CA PHE A 88 -13.92 21.06 20.28
C PHE A 88 -14.61 20.98 21.64
N ASN A 89 -15.86 21.43 21.70
CA ASN A 89 -16.80 21.24 22.82
C ASN A 89 -17.91 20.27 22.36
N PRO A 90 -18.21 19.17 23.07
CA PRO A 90 -18.95 18.03 22.48
C PRO A 90 -20.48 18.07 22.67
N SER A 91 -21.10 19.19 23.03
CA SER A 91 -22.56 19.25 23.32
C SER A 91 -23.44 19.93 22.27
N ASP A 92 -22.88 20.59 21.24
CA ASP A 92 -23.67 21.26 20.17
C ASP A 92 -23.48 20.57 18.79
N ALA A 93 -23.36 19.24 18.80
CA ALA A 93 -23.00 18.44 17.63
C ALA A 93 -24.09 18.33 16.54
N SER A 94 -25.24 19.00 16.67
CA SER A 94 -26.33 18.92 15.68
C SER A 94 -26.59 20.21 14.90
N GLU A 95 -26.13 21.38 15.35
CA GLU A 95 -26.41 22.65 14.65
C GLU A 95 -25.15 23.38 14.13
N GLN A 96 -23.94 22.93 14.48
CA GLN A 96 -22.68 23.53 13.99
C GLN A 96 -21.98 22.73 12.88
N ILE A 97 -22.49 21.55 12.50
CA ILE A 97 -21.99 20.81 11.32
C ILE A 97 -22.19 21.62 10.02
N GLU A 98 -23.19 22.50 9.96
CA GLU A 98 -23.44 23.36 8.80
C GLU A 98 -22.63 24.67 8.82
N ALA A 99 -22.17 25.15 9.98
CA ALA A 99 -21.43 26.41 10.10
C ALA A 99 -19.89 26.22 10.11
N ALA A 100 -19.38 25.07 10.55
CA ALA A 100 -17.96 24.72 10.46
C ALA A 100 -17.51 24.37 9.03
N GLN A 101 -18.45 24.16 8.10
CA GLN A 101 -18.16 24.04 6.66
C GLN A 101 -17.88 25.39 5.98
N THR A 102 -18.04 26.52 6.67
CA THR A 102 -18.08 27.85 6.02
C THR A 102 -16.92 28.79 6.42
N LEU A 103 -15.98 28.38 7.29
CA LEU A 103 -14.87 29.25 7.74
C LEU A 103 -13.46 28.64 7.64
N GLN A 104 -13.30 27.53 6.90
CA GLN A 104 -12.01 27.02 6.43
C GLN A 104 -12.03 26.89 4.90
N THR A 105 -12.28 28.01 4.23
CA THR A 105 -12.18 28.19 2.77
C THR A 105 -11.28 29.37 2.41
N ALA A 106 -10.34 29.70 3.29
CA ALA A 106 -9.24 30.61 3.00
C ALA A 106 -7.95 29.80 3.07
N ASP A 107 -7.38 29.52 1.89
CA ASP A 107 -6.11 28.82 1.62
C ASP A 107 -6.14 27.30 1.42
N THR A 108 -7.32 26.68 1.33
CA THR A 108 -7.49 25.45 0.54
C THR A 108 -7.67 25.85 -0.91
N GLU A 109 -6.61 25.72 -1.72
CA GLU A 109 -6.72 25.76 -3.17
C GLU A 109 -7.91 24.86 -3.58
N PRO A 110 -8.92 25.40 -4.27
CA PRO A 110 -10.18 24.71 -4.47
C PRO A 110 -9.98 23.42 -5.28
N LEU A 111 -10.87 22.44 -5.06
CA LEU A 111 -11.02 21.20 -5.83
C LEU A 111 -10.99 21.49 -7.33
N GLY A 112 -9.80 21.45 -7.95
CA GLY A 112 -9.63 22.03 -9.28
C GLY A 112 -10.09 23.50 -9.34
N SER A 113 -9.80 24.17 -10.45
CA SER A 113 -10.50 25.42 -10.72
C SER A 113 -12.01 25.15 -10.76
N ALA A 114 -12.88 25.99 -10.17
CA ALA A 114 -14.34 25.88 -10.27
C ALA A 114 -14.89 25.41 -11.66
N PRO A 115 -14.37 25.90 -12.81
CA PRO A 115 -14.76 25.40 -14.13
C PRO A 115 -14.44 23.92 -14.38
N GLU A 116 -13.36 23.38 -13.80
CA GLU A 116 -13.00 21.97 -13.93
C GLU A 116 -13.97 21.07 -13.17
N ARG A 117 -14.39 21.47 -11.97
CA ARG A 117 -15.40 20.73 -11.22
C ARG A 117 -16.72 20.64 -12.01
N GLU A 118 -17.14 21.73 -12.65
CA GLU A 118 -18.30 21.74 -13.55
C GLU A 118 -18.14 20.73 -14.69
N THR A 119 -16.97 20.66 -15.33
CA THR A 119 -16.73 19.65 -16.38
C THR A 119 -16.80 18.20 -15.87
N LEU A 120 -16.37 17.94 -14.63
CA LEU A 120 -16.48 16.61 -14.02
C LEU A 120 -17.92 16.25 -13.66
N GLU A 121 -18.72 17.22 -13.21
CA GLU A 121 -20.16 17.03 -12.95
C GLU A 121 -20.92 16.77 -14.26
N GLU A 122 -20.61 17.50 -15.34
CA GLU A 122 -21.16 17.23 -16.67
C GLU A 122 -20.78 15.83 -17.18
N LEU A 123 -19.53 15.43 -16.98
CA LEU A 123 -19.06 14.09 -17.34
C LEU A 123 -19.79 13.01 -16.52
N LYS A 124 -19.93 13.21 -15.21
CA LYS A 124 -20.69 12.32 -14.32
C LYS A 124 -22.13 12.17 -14.80
N ALA A 125 -22.82 13.28 -15.11
CA ALA A 125 -24.18 13.25 -15.63
C ALA A 125 -24.26 12.51 -16.98
N SER A 126 -23.30 12.75 -17.88
CA SER A 126 -23.23 12.03 -19.17
C SER A 126 -22.99 10.54 -18.99
N LEU A 127 -22.15 10.13 -18.04
CA LEU A 127 -21.90 8.72 -17.72
C LEU A 127 -23.15 8.05 -17.17
N LEU A 128 -23.81 8.67 -16.20
CA LEU A 128 -25.07 8.15 -15.63
C LEU A 128 -26.15 8.00 -16.72
N SER A 129 -26.31 9.00 -17.59
CA SER A 129 -27.23 8.92 -18.72
C SER A 129 -26.86 7.79 -19.71
N THR A 130 -25.56 7.58 -19.96
CA THR A 130 -25.07 6.47 -20.81
C THR A 130 -25.40 5.13 -20.17
N VAL A 131 -25.24 4.99 -18.86
CA VAL A 131 -25.53 3.76 -18.11
C VAL A 131 -27.03 3.44 -18.15
N GLU A 132 -27.89 4.45 -18.06
CA GLU A 132 -29.34 4.26 -18.08
C GLU A 132 -29.91 3.98 -19.47
N SER A 133 -29.33 4.60 -20.52
CA SER A 133 -29.79 4.43 -21.90
C SER A 133 -29.25 3.18 -22.59
N ASN A 134 -28.10 2.66 -22.15
CA ASN A 134 -27.48 1.48 -22.71
C ASN A 134 -28.00 0.21 -22.02
N GLU A 135 -28.62 -0.69 -22.79
CA GLU A 135 -29.23 -1.93 -22.26
C GLU A 135 -28.21 -2.84 -21.55
N VAL A 136 -26.95 -2.84 -22.00
CA VAL A 136 -25.88 -3.64 -21.39
C VAL A 136 -25.49 -3.00 -20.07
N LEU A 137 -25.11 -1.72 -20.05
CA LEU A 137 -24.66 -1.05 -18.83
C LEU A 137 -25.72 -1.01 -17.74
N ASN A 138 -27.00 -0.85 -18.12
CA ASN A 138 -28.10 -0.81 -17.17
C ASN A 138 -28.22 -2.11 -16.35
N LYS A 139 -27.86 -3.27 -16.94
CA LYS A 139 -27.84 -4.57 -16.23
C LYS A 139 -26.76 -4.63 -15.14
N PHE A 140 -25.79 -3.72 -15.16
CA PHE A 140 -24.67 -3.64 -14.22
C PHE A 140 -24.69 -2.35 -13.38
N LYS A 141 -25.80 -1.60 -13.37
CA LYS A 141 -25.94 -0.36 -12.59
C LYS A 141 -25.70 -0.58 -11.10
N ASP A 142 -26.01 -1.77 -10.59
CA ASP A 142 -25.78 -2.18 -9.19
C ASP A 142 -24.28 -2.37 -8.84
N GLN A 143 -23.44 -2.62 -9.85
CA GLN A 143 -22.01 -2.84 -9.72
C GLN A 143 -21.18 -1.59 -10.09
N LEU A 144 -21.84 -0.51 -10.52
CA LEU A 144 -21.18 0.71 -10.99
C LEU A 144 -21.44 1.86 -10.02
N ILE A 145 -20.39 2.30 -9.33
CA ILE A 145 -20.43 3.41 -8.38
C ILE A 145 -19.65 4.57 -8.99
N ILE A 146 -20.30 5.71 -9.19
CA ILE A 146 -19.70 6.91 -9.78
C ILE A 146 -19.80 8.05 -8.80
N ASP A 147 -18.65 8.59 -8.38
CA ASP A 147 -18.62 9.71 -7.45
C ASP A 147 -17.48 10.70 -7.71
N ILE A 148 -17.62 11.93 -7.22
CA ILE A 148 -16.60 12.97 -7.36
C ILE A 148 -15.86 13.10 -6.03
N ALA A 149 -14.55 12.90 -6.09
CA ALA A 149 -13.64 13.03 -4.97
C ALA A 149 -12.68 14.22 -5.19
N PRO A 150 -11.84 14.58 -4.19
CA PRO A 150 -10.92 15.71 -4.31
C PRO A 150 -9.89 15.61 -5.44
N ASP A 151 -9.52 14.40 -5.85
CA ASP A 151 -8.56 14.10 -6.91
C ASP A 151 -9.20 13.91 -8.30
N GLY A 152 -10.53 13.82 -8.38
CA GLY A 152 -11.23 13.73 -9.66
C GLY A 152 -12.57 13.00 -9.63
N LEU A 153 -12.94 12.44 -10.78
CA LEU A 153 -14.16 11.62 -10.93
C LEU A 153 -13.79 10.14 -10.83
N HIS A 154 -14.37 9.43 -9.85
CA HIS A 154 -14.14 8.02 -9.57
C HIS A 154 -15.24 7.18 -10.19
N ILE A 155 -14.85 6.17 -10.95
CA ILE A 155 -15.73 5.15 -11.51
C ILE A 155 -15.25 3.81 -10.95
N GLN A 156 -16.00 3.26 -10.01
CA GLN A 156 -15.70 1.98 -9.39
C GLN A 156 -16.65 0.91 -9.96
N ILE A 157 -16.06 -0.17 -10.46
CA ILE A 157 -16.80 -1.35 -10.91
C ILE A 157 -16.49 -2.47 -9.92
N VAL A 158 -17.50 -2.86 -9.13
CA VAL A 158 -17.37 -3.83 -8.04
C VAL A 158 -17.81 -5.22 -8.46
N ASP A 159 -17.19 -6.23 -7.85
CA ASP A 159 -17.48 -7.62 -8.15
C ASP A 159 -18.73 -8.12 -7.41
N ASN A 160 -19.45 -9.06 -8.02
CA ASN A 160 -20.59 -9.75 -7.40
C ASN A 160 -20.41 -11.27 -7.53
N GLN A 161 -20.77 -12.04 -6.49
CA GLN A 161 -20.69 -13.52 -6.51
C GLN A 161 -21.37 -14.15 -7.73
N GLN A 162 -22.50 -13.58 -8.17
CA GLN A 162 -23.25 -14.11 -9.30
C GLN A 162 -22.71 -13.66 -10.65
N ARG A 163 -21.91 -12.59 -10.69
CA ARG A 163 -21.42 -11.93 -11.91
C ARG A 163 -19.98 -11.45 -11.71
N PRO A 164 -18.99 -12.37 -11.69
CA PRO A 164 -17.62 -11.97 -11.41
C PRO A 164 -16.98 -11.21 -12.58
N MET A 165 -16.22 -10.14 -12.39
CA MET A 165 -15.59 -9.39 -13.50
C MET A 165 -14.47 -10.17 -14.21
N PHE A 166 -13.84 -11.09 -13.49
CA PHE A 166 -12.70 -11.87 -13.95
C PHE A 166 -12.95 -13.36 -13.73
N ASP A 167 -12.21 -14.20 -14.45
CA ASP A 167 -12.10 -15.61 -14.09
C ASP A 167 -11.49 -15.76 -12.67
N ALA A 168 -11.90 -16.81 -11.96
CA ALA A 168 -11.46 -17.08 -10.60
C ALA A 168 -9.93 -17.19 -10.56
N GLY A 169 -9.30 -16.40 -9.69
CA GLY A 169 -7.85 -16.35 -9.56
C GLY A 169 -7.10 -15.89 -10.83
N SER A 170 -7.76 -15.18 -11.75
CA SER A 170 -7.14 -14.73 -13.01
C SER A 170 -7.36 -13.24 -13.25
N ASP A 171 -6.57 -12.69 -14.16
CA ASP A 171 -6.71 -11.37 -14.78
C ASP A 171 -7.47 -11.40 -16.11
N ARG A 172 -7.96 -12.58 -16.53
CA ARG A 172 -8.80 -12.73 -17.71
C ARG A 172 -10.18 -12.12 -17.47
N LEU A 173 -10.51 -11.09 -18.25
CA LEU A 173 -11.79 -10.40 -18.24
C LEU A 173 -12.92 -11.34 -18.68
N LYS A 174 -14.05 -11.28 -17.99
CA LYS A 174 -15.30 -11.84 -18.50
C LYS A 174 -15.87 -10.95 -19.61
N TYR A 175 -16.62 -11.55 -20.54
CA TYR A 175 -17.15 -10.85 -21.71
C TYR A 175 -17.98 -9.62 -21.35
N TYR A 176 -18.84 -9.72 -20.33
CA TYR A 176 -19.68 -8.61 -19.90
C TYR A 176 -18.89 -7.47 -19.28
N PHE A 177 -17.82 -7.77 -18.54
CA PHE A 177 -16.99 -6.73 -17.96
C PHE A 177 -16.16 -6.02 -19.03
N ALA A 178 -15.66 -6.77 -20.03
CA ALA A 178 -15.04 -6.18 -21.20
C ALA A 178 -16.01 -5.24 -21.94
N GLU A 179 -17.27 -5.65 -22.10
CA GLU A 179 -18.30 -4.84 -22.73
C GLU A 179 -18.59 -3.54 -21.95
N ILE A 180 -18.65 -3.58 -20.61
CA ILE A 180 -18.78 -2.36 -19.79
C ILE A 180 -17.66 -1.37 -20.10
N LEU A 181 -16.40 -1.82 -20.09
CA LEU A 181 -15.25 -0.95 -20.36
C LEU A 181 -15.29 -0.36 -21.78
N LEU A 182 -15.66 -1.15 -22.78
CA LEU A 182 -15.83 -0.68 -24.16
C LEU A 182 -16.93 0.37 -24.28
N GLN A 183 -18.06 0.19 -23.60
CA GLN A 183 -19.19 1.13 -23.66
C GLN A 183 -18.95 2.43 -22.87
N LEU A 184 -18.12 2.40 -21.84
CA LEU A 184 -17.73 3.61 -21.09
C LEU A 184 -16.70 4.47 -21.84
N THR A 185 -15.85 3.84 -22.64
CA THR A 185 -14.69 4.50 -23.28
C THR A 185 -15.04 5.72 -24.15
N PRO A 186 -16.10 5.71 -24.99
CA PRO A 186 -16.48 6.90 -25.77
C PRO A 186 -16.81 8.12 -24.91
N THR A 187 -17.41 7.93 -23.74
CA THR A 187 -17.72 9.01 -22.81
C THR A 187 -16.46 9.51 -22.11
N LEU A 188 -15.56 8.62 -21.69
CA LEU A 188 -14.25 8.97 -21.11
C LEU A 188 -13.35 9.75 -22.08
N SER A 189 -13.50 9.49 -23.39
CA SER A 189 -12.70 10.11 -24.44
C SER A 189 -13.11 11.55 -24.76
N ARG A 190 -14.23 12.06 -24.21
CA ARG A 190 -14.71 13.43 -24.45
C ARG A 190 -13.91 14.51 -23.72
N VAL A 191 -13.39 14.17 -22.54
CA VAL A 191 -12.50 15.05 -21.77
C VAL A 191 -11.05 14.73 -22.10
N ASN A 192 -10.10 15.61 -21.76
CA ASN A 192 -8.65 15.38 -22.01
C ASN A 192 -7.88 14.93 -20.77
N ASN A 193 -8.53 14.91 -19.61
CA ASN A 193 -7.97 14.53 -18.32
C ASN A 193 -7.33 13.14 -18.36
N LYS A 194 -6.17 13.00 -17.72
CA LYS A 194 -5.53 11.69 -17.56
C LYS A 194 -6.29 10.79 -16.60
N LEU A 195 -6.04 9.49 -16.73
CA LEU A 195 -6.71 8.42 -16.02
C LEU A 195 -5.72 7.68 -15.12
N SER A 196 -6.12 7.43 -13.88
CA SER A 196 -5.46 6.48 -12.99
C SER A 196 -6.32 5.23 -12.88
N ILE A 197 -5.74 4.04 -13.07
CA ILE A 197 -6.49 2.78 -13.03
C ILE A 197 -5.97 1.94 -11.86
N HIS A 198 -6.83 1.67 -10.88
CA HIS A 198 -6.49 0.90 -9.70
C HIS A 198 -7.20 -0.44 -9.70
N GLY A 199 -6.46 -1.49 -9.32
CA GLY A 199 -7.00 -2.81 -9.06
C GLY A 199 -7.01 -3.11 -7.57
N HIS A 200 -8.12 -3.66 -7.09
CA HIS A 200 -8.27 -4.14 -5.73
C HIS A 200 -8.73 -5.59 -5.73
N THR A 201 -8.31 -6.33 -4.70
CA THR A 201 -8.72 -7.70 -4.43
C THR A 201 -9.28 -7.80 -3.00
N ASP A 202 -9.92 -8.92 -2.70
CA ASP A 202 -10.27 -9.29 -1.33
C ASP A 202 -9.04 -9.87 -0.60
N SER A 203 -9.18 -10.13 0.70
CA SER A 203 -8.16 -10.81 1.51
C SER A 203 -8.20 -12.33 1.40
N THR A 204 -8.93 -12.91 0.43
CA THR A 204 -8.91 -14.35 0.20
C THR A 204 -7.51 -14.74 -0.31
N PRO A 205 -6.79 -15.68 0.35
CA PRO A 205 -5.45 -16.05 -0.08
C PRO A 205 -5.44 -16.64 -1.49
N TYR A 206 -4.50 -16.17 -2.32
CA TYR A 206 -4.22 -16.78 -3.60
C TYR A 206 -3.45 -18.09 -3.39
N ALA A 207 -4.05 -19.22 -3.72
CA ALA A 207 -3.52 -20.55 -3.38
C ALA A 207 -2.55 -21.13 -4.41
N ASP A 208 -2.27 -20.42 -5.50
CA ASP A 208 -1.63 -21.00 -6.68
C ASP A 208 -0.32 -20.27 -7.00
N ARG A 209 0.83 -20.90 -6.74
CA ARG A 209 2.22 -20.47 -7.06
C ARG A 209 2.92 -19.67 -5.96
N ASP A 210 4.15 -20.11 -5.65
CA ASP A 210 5.02 -19.63 -4.57
C ASP A 210 5.37 -18.12 -4.60
N TYR A 211 5.05 -17.40 -5.69
CA TYR A 211 5.39 -15.98 -5.87
C TYR A 211 4.23 -15.13 -6.42
N PHE A 212 3.04 -15.70 -6.62
CA PHE A 212 1.90 -14.94 -7.14
C PHE A 212 0.91 -14.68 -6.02
N SER A 213 0.70 -13.41 -5.72
CA SER A 213 -0.17 -12.96 -4.64
C SER A 213 -1.26 -12.02 -5.16
N ASN A 214 -2.07 -11.54 -4.23
CA ASN A 214 -3.08 -10.52 -4.50
C ASN A 214 -2.47 -9.20 -5.00
N TRP A 215 -1.18 -8.93 -4.74
CA TRP A 215 -0.45 -7.81 -5.33
C TRP A 215 -0.31 -7.96 -6.85
N GLU A 216 0.23 -9.08 -7.32
CA GLU A 216 0.36 -9.34 -8.76
C GLU A 216 -1.01 -9.43 -9.43
N LEU A 217 -1.99 -10.07 -8.76
CA LEU A 217 -3.35 -10.20 -9.29
C LEU A 217 -4.02 -8.84 -9.50
N SER A 218 -3.97 -7.97 -8.49
CA SER A 218 -4.59 -6.65 -8.55
C SER A 218 -3.96 -5.78 -9.65
N ALA A 219 -2.62 -5.76 -9.76
CA ALA A 219 -1.91 -5.03 -10.81
C ALA A 219 -2.20 -5.57 -12.22
N ASN A 220 -2.27 -6.91 -12.37
CA ASN A 220 -2.57 -7.53 -13.65
C ASN A 220 -4.01 -7.26 -14.10
N ARG A 221 -4.98 -7.28 -13.16
CA ARG A 221 -6.38 -6.93 -13.42
C ARG A 221 -6.55 -5.48 -13.83
N ALA A 222 -5.86 -4.54 -13.17
CA ALA A 222 -5.84 -3.14 -13.56
C ALA A 222 -5.28 -2.96 -14.98
N ASN A 223 -4.22 -3.68 -15.33
CA ASN A 223 -3.66 -3.69 -16.68
C ASN A 223 -4.58 -4.33 -17.73
N ALA A 224 -5.34 -5.38 -17.36
CA ALA A 224 -6.34 -5.97 -18.24
C ALA A 224 -7.45 -4.96 -18.57
N ALA A 225 -7.94 -4.24 -17.56
CA ALA A 225 -8.91 -3.16 -17.74
C ALA A 225 -8.33 -2.04 -18.62
N ARG A 226 -7.09 -1.60 -18.38
CA ARG A 226 -6.38 -0.62 -19.21
C ARG A 226 -6.36 -1.01 -20.69
N ARG A 227 -5.94 -2.25 -20.98
CA ARG A 227 -5.90 -2.77 -22.35
C ARG A 227 -7.29 -2.72 -23.00
N MET A 228 -8.33 -3.11 -22.26
CA MET A 228 -9.69 -3.08 -22.78
C MET A 228 -10.21 -1.66 -23.06
N LEU A 229 -9.88 -0.68 -22.20
CA LEU A 229 -10.20 0.72 -22.45
C LEU A 229 -9.50 1.23 -23.73
N MET A 230 -8.26 0.80 -23.99
CA MET A 230 -7.54 1.16 -25.22
C MET A 230 -8.18 0.54 -26.47
N GLU A 231 -8.61 -0.73 -26.39
CA GLU A 231 -9.40 -1.37 -27.46
C GLU A 231 -10.71 -0.61 -27.72
N GLY A 232 -11.28 0.01 -26.68
CA GLY A 232 -12.45 0.90 -26.78
C GLY A 232 -12.16 2.26 -27.42
N GLY A 233 -10.90 2.58 -27.73
CA GLY A 233 -10.48 3.83 -28.36
C GLY A 233 -9.81 4.84 -27.41
N LEU A 234 -9.51 4.47 -26.16
CA LEU A 234 -8.77 5.34 -25.25
C LEU A 234 -7.30 5.48 -25.71
N PRO A 235 -6.78 6.71 -25.95
CA PRO A 235 -5.37 6.90 -26.30
C PRO A 235 -4.42 6.46 -25.18
N ASP A 236 -3.28 5.84 -25.51
CA ASP A 236 -2.30 5.34 -24.53
C ASP A 236 -1.80 6.45 -23.58
N GLY A 237 -1.51 7.63 -24.13
CA GLY A 237 -1.04 8.79 -23.36
C GLY A 237 -2.07 9.38 -22.40
N ARG A 238 -3.32 8.88 -22.38
CA ARG A 238 -4.33 9.28 -21.39
C ARG A 238 -4.20 8.51 -20.09
N VAL A 239 -3.48 7.39 -20.05
CA VAL A 239 -3.28 6.63 -18.80
C VAL A 239 -2.06 7.21 -18.09
N ALA A 240 -2.27 7.85 -16.94
CA ALA A 240 -1.18 8.39 -16.12
C ALA A 240 -0.45 7.30 -15.34
N GLN A 241 -1.19 6.37 -14.73
CA GLN A 241 -0.62 5.27 -13.97
C GLN A 241 -1.58 4.09 -13.86
N VAL A 242 -1.02 2.93 -13.51
CA VAL A 242 -1.75 1.70 -13.17
C VAL A 242 -1.24 1.22 -11.82
N VAL A 243 -2.15 0.97 -10.89
CA VAL A 243 -1.80 0.63 -9.49
C VAL A 243 -2.48 -0.67 -9.08
N GLY A 244 -1.71 -1.60 -8.51
CA GLY A 244 -2.26 -2.77 -7.81
C GLY A 244 -2.22 -2.53 -6.30
N LEU A 245 -3.37 -2.61 -5.64
CA LEU A 245 -3.51 -2.32 -4.21
C LEU A 245 -3.78 -3.56 -3.36
N SER A 246 -3.85 -4.76 -3.94
CA SER A 246 -4.21 -5.98 -3.21
C SER A 246 -5.48 -5.74 -2.36
N ASP A 247 -5.41 -6.14 -1.10
CA ASP A 247 -6.35 -5.94 0.00
C ASP A 247 -5.94 -4.79 0.94
N SER A 248 -5.00 -3.92 0.55
CA SER A 248 -4.56 -2.79 1.41
C SER A 248 -5.63 -1.70 1.55
N ALA A 249 -6.60 -1.66 0.65
CA ALA A 249 -7.68 -0.68 0.59
C ALA A 249 -9.04 -1.37 0.39
N LEU A 250 -9.49 -2.10 1.41
CA LEU A 250 -10.80 -2.75 1.44
C LEU A 250 -11.94 -1.73 1.48
N PHE A 251 -12.98 -1.97 0.69
CA PHE A 251 -14.21 -1.17 0.70
C PHE A 251 -15.03 -1.49 1.95
N LEU A 252 -15.20 -2.78 2.26
CA LEU A 252 -15.81 -3.28 3.49
C LEU A 252 -14.73 -3.90 4.37
N ARG A 253 -14.31 -3.16 5.41
CA ARG A 253 -13.25 -3.57 6.33
C ARG A 253 -13.69 -4.68 7.30
N ASP A 254 -14.96 -4.71 7.66
CA ASP A 254 -15.51 -5.68 8.61
C ASP A 254 -15.64 -7.09 8.02
N ASP A 255 -15.69 -7.19 6.68
CA ASP A 255 -15.69 -8.46 5.96
C ASP A 255 -14.64 -8.42 4.82
N PRO A 256 -13.35 -8.68 5.13
CA PRO A 256 -12.25 -8.58 4.17
C PRO A 256 -12.36 -9.53 2.97
N GLN A 257 -13.07 -10.64 3.12
CA GLN A 257 -13.27 -11.64 2.06
C GLN A 257 -14.47 -11.32 1.17
N ASN A 258 -15.17 -10.21 1.44
CA ASN A 258 -16.34 -9.85 0.68
C ASN A 258 -15.99 -9.58 -0.80
N PRO A 259 -16.75 -10.14 -1.75
CA PRO A 259 -16.63 -9.85 -3.18
C PRO A 259 -16.57 -8.37 -3.54
N ILE A 260 -17.27 -7.50 -2.82
CA ILE A 260 -17.29 -6.06 -3.08
C ILE A 260 -15.89 -5.42 -2.97
N ASN A 261 -14.97 -6.05 -2.22
CA ASN A 261 -13.59 -5.60 -2.10
C ASN A 261 -12.79 -5.83 -3.39
N ARG A 262 -13.20 -6.80 -4.22
CA ARG A 262 -12.67 -7.00 -5.57
C ARG A 262 -13.31 -5.96 -6.48
N ARG A 263 -12.54 -4.96 -6.89
CA ARG A 263 -13.04 -3.87 -7.73
C ARG A 263 -11.96 -3.30 -8.63
N ILE A 264 -12.39 -2.74 -9.75
CA ILE A 264 -11.56 -1.88 -10.60
C ILE A 264 -12.04 -0.45 -10.40
N GLU A 265 -11.11 0.43 -10.07
CA GLU A 265 -11.37 1.85 -9.96
C GLU A 265 -10.67 2.58 -11.11
N ILE A 266 -11.42 3.44 -11.79
CA ILE A 266 -10.93 4.32 -12.84
C ILE A 266 -11.15 5.75 -12.34
N VAL A 267 -10.06 6.47 -12.13
CA VAL A 267 -10.08 7.87 -11.67
C VAL A 267 -9.75 8.77 -12.84
N ILE A 268 -10.67 9.67 -13.20
CA ILE A 268 -10.41 10.76 -14.13
C ILE A 268 -9.80 11.89 -13.30
N LEU A 269 -8.50 12.10 -13.44
CA LEU A 269 -7.74 13.04 -12.62
C LEU A 269 -8.13 14.47 -12.95
N ASN A 270 -8.34 15.29 -11.92
CA ASN A 270 -8.32 16.74 -12.11
C ASN A 270 -6.89 17.24 -12.33
N ARG A 271 -6.74 18.49 -12.77
CA ARG A 271 -5.45 19.10 -13.09
C ARG A 271 -4.50 19.11 -11.91
N GLN A 272 -4.99 19.36 -10.70
CA GLN A 272 -4.16 19.39 -9.49
C GLN A 272 -3.61 18.00 -9.17
N ALA A 273 -4.44 16.96 -9.24
CA ALA A 273 -4.04 15.58 -9.01
C ALA A 273 -3.08 15.08 -10.09
N GLU A 274 -3.32 15.44 -11.35
CA GLU A 274 -2.41 15.15 -12.47
C GLU A 274 -1.04 15.80 -12.23
N GLN A 275 -1.00 17.09 -11.90
CA GLN A 275 0.26 17.80 -11.60
C GLN A 275 0.97 17.23 -10.38
N ALA A 276 0.22 16.87 -9.32
CA ALA A 276 0.79 16.25 -8.13
C ALA A 276 1.43 14.89 -8.46
N LEU A 277 0.79 14.10 -9.31
CA LEU A 277 1.32 12.82 -9.77
C LEU A 277 2.56 12.98 -10.67
N GLU A 278 2.53 13.97 -11.57
CA GLU A 278 3.68 14.32 -12.41
C GLU A 278 4.86 14.83 -11.59
N ALA A 279 4.62 15.64 -10.55
CA ALA A 279 5.66 16.10 -9.63
C ALA A 279 6.20 14.96 -8.74
N GLN A 280 5.41 13.92 -8.50
CA GLN A 280 5.84 12.73 -7.78
C GLN A 280 6.71 11.81 -8.64
N THR A 281 6.37 11.71 -9.93
CA THR A 281 7.01 10.78 -10.88
C THR A 281 8.17 11.44 -11.63
N GLY A 282 8.14 12.76 -11.81
CA GLY A 282 9.13 13.55 -12.52
C GLY A 282 10.38 13.82 -11.68
N ASP A 283 11.55 13.58 -12.31
CA ASP A 283 12.92 13.96 -11.95
C ASP A 283 13.16 14.49 -10.51
N ARG A 284 12.89 13.61 -9.52
CA ARG A 284 13.21 13.82 -8.10
C ARG A 284 14.68 13.54 -7.77
N LEU A 285 15.53 13.34 -8.77
CA LEU A 285 16.95 13.14 -8.52
C LEU A 285 17.50 14.44 -7.94
N SER A 286 18.11 14.35 -6.75
CA SER A 286 18.92 15.45 -6.23
C SER A 286 19.98 15.82 -7.26
N GLU A 287 20.45 17.07 -7.26
CA GLU A 287 21.55 17.49 -8.13
C GLU A 287 22.78 16.56 -8.00
N GLU A 288 23.05 16.05 -6.79
CA GLU A 288 24.07 15.02 -6.58
C GLU A 288 23.75 13.69 -7.28
N ALA A 289 22.50 13.22 -7.22
CA ALA A 289 22.09 12.00 -7.90
C ALA A 289 22.10 12.16 -9.42
N ARG A 290 21.78 13.35 -9.94
CA ARG A 290 21.91 13.70 -11.36
C ARG A 290 23.37 13.68 -11.82
N GLN A 291 24.27 14.32 -11.06
CA GLN A 291 25.71 14.29 -11.34
C GLN A 291 26.27 12.86 -11.32
N ARG A 292 25.89 12.05 -10.32
CA ARG A 292 26.27 10.62 -10.27
C ARG A 292 25.73 9.83 -11.46
N LEU A 293 24.50 10.09 -11.89
CA LEU A 293 23.91 9.43 -13.07
C LEU A 293 24.63 9.84 -14.36
N GLU A 294 24.98 11.12 -14.50
CA GLU A 294 25.76 11.63 -15.64
C GLU A 294 27.17 11.06 -15.68
N GLU A 295 27.85 10.99 -14.54
CA GLU A 295 29.16 10.35 -14.41
C GLU A 295 29.08 8.86 -14.74
N ALA A 296 28.10 8.14 -14.20
CA ALA A 296 27.88 6.72 -14.52
C ALA A 296 27.62 6.51 -16.01
N ARG A 297 26.81 7.37 -16.64
CA ARG A 297 26.54 7.34 -18.09
C ARG A 297 27.79 7.62 -18.90
N ARG A 298 28.62 8.59 -18.51
CA ARG A 298 29.91 8.90 -19.15
C ARG A 298 30.87 7.71 -19.05
N GLN A 299 31.00 7.12 -17.87
CA GLN A 299 31.83 5.94 -17.65
C GLN A 299 31.34 4.74 -18.46
N GLN A 300 30.01 4.56 -18.60
CA GLN A 300 29.44 3.48 -19.40
C GLN A 300 29.75 3.67 -20.90
N ILE A 301 29.61 4.88 -21.43
CA ILE A 301 29.98 5.22 -22.81
C ILE A 301 31.49 5.05 -23.03
N GLU A 302 32.32 5.45 -22.07
CA GLU A 302 33.77 5.31 -22.15
C GLU A 302 34.19 3.83 -22.12
N ARG A 303 33.58 3.00 -21.26
CA ARG A 303 33.79 1.54 -21.25
C ARG A 303 33.40 0.89 -22.58
N GLN A 304 32.26 1.28 -23.16
CA GLN A 304 31.83 0.81 -24.48
C GLN A 304 32.81 1.24 -25.58
N ARG A 305 33.31 2.48 -25.52
CA ARG A 305 34.27 3.03 -26.49
C ARG A 305 35.66 2.37 -26.40
N LEU A 306 36.10 2.00 -25.19
CA LEU A 306 37.37 1.31 -24.95
C LEU A 306 37.32 -0.19 -25.29
N GLY A 307 36.19 -0.72 -25.78
CA GLY A 307 36.04 -2.14 -26.09
C GLY A 307 36.15 -3.03 -24.85
N LEU A 308 36.01 -2.46 -23.65
CA LEU A 308 35.96 -3.17 -22.37
C LEU A 308 34.54 -3.69 -22.12
N GLU A 309 33.92 -4.28 -23.14
CA GLU A 309 32.92 -5.31 -22.90
C GLU A 309 33.70 -6.54 -22.46
N SER A 310 33.78 -6.76 -21.14
CA SER A 310 33.65 -8.15 -20.71
C SER A 310 32.34 -8.62 -21.33
N GLN A 311 32.43 -9.46 -22.37
CA GLN A 311 31.31 -10.23 -22.87
C GLN A 311 30.46 -10.62 -21.65
N PRO A 312 29.13 -10.38 -21.63
CA PRO A 312 28.31 -11.00 -20.61
C PRO A 312 28.64 -12.49 -20.68
N GLY A 313 29.23 -13.03 -19.61
CA GLY A 313 30.05 -14.23 -19.69
C GLY A 313 29.46 -15.27 -20.62
N THR A 314 30.11 -15.46 -21.77
CA THR A 314 30.04 -16.69 -22.56
C THR A 314 30.72 -17.77 -21.72
N GLY A 315 30.03 -18.13 -20.65
CA GLY A 315 30.49 -18.88 -19.49
C GLY A 315 29.32 -19.43 -18.69
N LEU A 316 28.11 -19.44 -19.27
CA LEU A 316 27.16 -20.52 -19.11
C LEU A 316 27.02 -21.17 -20.48
N GLN A 317 28.11 -21.82 -20.93
CA GLN A 317 27.94 -23.03 -21.72
C GLN A 317 26.93 -23.88 -20.93
N ASN A 318 25.89 -24.37 -21.60
CA ASN A 318 25.06 -25.46 -21.11
C ASN A 318 25.98 -26.56 -20.55
N ARG A 319 26.31 -26.50 -19.27
CA ARG A 319 26.69 -27.67 -18.50
C ARG A 319 25.34 -28.32 -18.25
N PRO A 320 25.10 -29.55 -18.76
CA PRO A 320 24.01 -30.34 -18.22
C PRO A 320 24.13 -30.27 -16.70
N LEU A 321 23.01 -30.03 -16.02
CA LEU A 321 22.92 -30.21 -14.58
C LEU A 321 23.66 -31.51 -14.25
N PRO A 322 24.64 -31.52 -13.32
CA PRO A 322 25.14 -32.79 -12.84
C PRO A 322 23.92 -33.58 -12.36
N PRO A 323 23.76 -34.86 -12.75
CA PRO A 323 22.66 -35.65 -12.26
C PRO A 323 22.68 -35.56 -10.72
N PRO A 324 21.50 -35.50 -10.07
CA PRO A 324 21.43 -35.48 -8.61
C PRO A 324 22.32 -36.61 -8.10
N ALA A 325 23.15 -36.29 -7.10
CA ALA A 325 24.08 -37.24 -6.49
C ALA A 325 23.33 -38.55 -6.24
N ALA A 326 23.75 -39.60 -6.93
CA ALA A 326 23.24 -40.93 -6.71
C ALA A 326 23.60 -41.29 -5.26
N GLU A 327 22.61 -41.19 -4.37
CA GLU A 327 22.55 -42.09 -3.25
C GLU A 327 22.70 -43.49 -3.83
N SER A 328 23.76 -44.17 -3.41
CA SER A 328 23.99 -45.57 -3.67
C SER A 328 22.86 -46.37 -3.04
N VAL A 329 21.75 -46.51 -3.76
CA VAL A 329 20.73 -47.51 -3.49
C VAL A 329 21.04 -48.68 -4.42
N GLU A 330 21.70 -49.68 -3.83
CA GLU A 330 21.79 -51.01 -4.40
C GLU A 330 20.39 -51.51 -4.78
N GLY A 331 20.26 -51.97 -6.03
CA GLY A 331 19.24 -52.93 -6.43
C GLY A 331 17.87 -52.35 -6.79
N THR A 332 17.64 -52.08 -8.08
CA THR A 332 16.33 -52.40 -8.67
C THR A 332 16.42 -52.63 -10.16
N GLN A 333 15.80 -53.73 -10.57
CA GLN A 333 15.76 -54.28 -11.91
C GLN A 333 14.96 -53.39 -12.87
N ASN A 334 15.46 -53.30 -14.10
CA ASN A 334 14.85 -52.64 -15.26
C ASN A 334 13.42 -53.15 -15.55
N PRO A 335 12.37 -52.28 -15.55
CA PRO A 335 11.00 -52.71 -15.85
C PRO A 335 10.63 -52.67 -17.36
N ASP A 336 11.54 -52.25 -18.25
CA ASP A 336 11.25 -52.14 -19.70
C ASP A 336 11.68 -53.35 -20.54
N ALA A 337 12.02 -54.47 -19.89
CA ALA A 337 12.14 -55.78 -20.54
C ALA A 337 10.84 -56.61 -20.47
N ARG A 338 9.75 -56.09 -19.88
CA ARG A 338 8.50 -56.84 -19.68
C ARG A 338 7.33 -56.49 -20.60
N LEU A 339 7.48 -55.50 -21.48
CA LEU A 339 6.42 -55.12 -22.43
C LEU A 339 6.67 -55.60 -23.87
N GLN A 340 7.82 -56.20 -24.16
CA GLN A 340 8.08 -56.85 -25.46
C GLN A 340 7.91 -58.38 -25.45
N ASP A 341 7.87 -59.01 -24.26
CA ASP A 341 7.56 -60.44 -24.12
C ASP A 341 6.08 -60.74 -23.87
N ILE A 342 5.24 -59.72 -23.64
CA ILE A 342 3.77 -59.89 -23.44
C ILE A 342 2.99 -59.72 -24.76
N LEU A 343 3.58 -59.11 -25.79
CA LEU A 343 2.96 -58.93 -27.11
C LEU A 343 3.40 -59.98 -28.16
N ARG A 344 4.16 -61.00 -27.75
CA ARG A 344 4.58 -62.10 -28.65
C ARG A 344 3.89 -63.44 -28.38
N ASN A 345 2.93 -63.48 -27.45
CA ASN A 345 2.24 -64.70 -27.02
C ASN A 345 0.70 -64.59 -27.03
N GLN A 346 0.13 -63.70 -27.85
CA GLN A 346 -1.33 -63.59 -28.04
C GLN A 346 -1.84 -63.94 -29.45
N ASP A 347 -1.05 -64.63 -30.27
CA ASP A 347 -1.47 -65.12 -31.59
C ASP A 347 -1.71 -66.64 -31.63
N ASN A 348 -2.27 -67.22 -30.56
CA ASN A 348 -2.66 -68.63 -30.62
C ASN A 348 -3.82 -69.01 -29.68
N GLN A 349 -4.97 -68.34 -29.81
CA GLN A 349 -6.26 -68.95 -29.46
C GLN A 349 -7.32 -68.58 -30.50
N ARG A 350 -7.55 -69.53 -31.42
CA ARG A 350 -8.67 -69.48 -32.37
C ARG A 350 -9.98 -69.58 -31.62
N TYR A 351 -10.90 -68.70 -32.01
CA TYR A 351 -12.33 -68.76 -31.79
C TYR A 351 -12.91 -70.10 -32.28
N GLN A 352 -13.66 -70.80 -31.42
CA GLN A 352 -14.43 -72.00 -31.75
C GLN A 352 -15.89 -71.71 -31.36
N PRO A 353 -16.86 -71.83 -32.27
CA PRO A 353 -18.26 -71.49 -31.99
C PRO A 353 -18.94 -72.56 -31.13
N PRO A 354 -20.01 -72.22 -30.37
CA PRO A 354 -20.73 -73.19 -29.57
C PRO A 354 -21.57 -74.10 -30.48
N ALA A 355 -21.45 -75.41 -30.26
CA ALA A 355 -22.33 -76.42 -30.83
C ALA A 355 -23.62 -76.51 -30.00
N GLU A 356 -24.76 -76.46 -30.70
CA GLU A 356 -26.04 -77.01 -30.26
C GLU A 356 -25.90 -78.49 -29.89
N VAL A 357 -26.59 -78.95 -28.84
CA VAL A 357 -27.26 -80.25 -28.84
C VAL A 357 -28.51 -80.18 -27.95
N ASP A 358 -29.65 -80.45 -28.60
CA ASP A 358 -30.92 -81.09 -28.22
C ASP A 358 -31.35 -81.22 -26.74
#